data_AF-A0A2A5GYJ1-F1
#
_entry.id   AF-A0A2A5GYJ1-F1
#
_cell.length_a   1.000
_cell.length_b   1.000
_cell.length_c   1.000
_cell.angle_alpha   90.00
_cell.angle_beta   90.00
_cell.angle_gamma   90.00
#
_symmetry.space_group_name_H-M   'P 1'
#
loop_
_entity.id
_entity.type
_entity.pdbx_description
1 polymer ?
#
loop_
_entity_poly.entity_id
_entity_poly.type
_entity_poly.pdbx_seq_one_letter_code
_entity_poly.pdbx_strand_id
1 'polypeptide(L)'
;MKIITEKINSEPKHSITKKDVQAIIEVVPDDWIGIAHVFSISSQLFENSNWDRPVIQNNTNFKILSRGIDRTMIIKEILIELAIRPTKTYPPKGHSLTKSQRKKLEALILPYYNKLNQ
;
A
#
# COMPACT_ATOMS: atom_id res chain seq x y z
N MET A 1 5.56 -14.81 -4.79
CA MET A 1 4.79 -13.70 -4.17
C MET A 1 3.45 -14.22 -3.68
N LYS A 2 3.04 -13.85 -2.47
CA LYS A 2 1.85 -14.36 -1.78
C LYS A 2 0.94 -13.18 -1.39
N ILE A 3 -0.36 -13.30 -1.63
CA ILE A 3 -1.35 -12.32 -1.17
C ILE A 3 -2.28 -13.04 -0.20
N ILE A 4 -2.33 -12.54 1.04
CA ILE A 4 -3.14 -13.05 2.13
C ILE A 4 -4.26 -12.04 2.40
N THR A 5 -5.48 -12.53 2.61
CA THR A 5 -6.60 -11.73 3.07
C THR A 5 -7.09 -12.34 4.38
N GLU A 6 -7.01 -11.57 5.46
CA GLU A 6 -7.50 -12.01 6.76
C GLU A 6 -9.04 -12.00 6.76
N LYS A 7 -9.66 -12.96 7.46
CA LYS A 7 -11.11 -13.03 7.55
C LYS A 7 -11.62 -11.96 8.52
N ILE A 8 -12.76 -11.34 8.19
CA ILE A 8 -13.41 -10.34 9.02
C ILE A 8 -14.90 -10.60 9.19
N ASN A 9 -15.35 -10.63 10.44
CA ASN A 9 -16.76 -10.88 10.79
C ASN A 9 -17.50 -9.60 11.19
N SER A 10 -16.83 -8.45 11.23
CA SER A 10 -17.38 -7.14 11.62
C SER A 10 -17.18 -6.07 10.55
N GLU A 11 -17.99 -5.02 10.61
CA GLU A 11 -17.78 -3.78 9.85
C GLU A 11 -16.71 -2.89 10.52
N PRO A 12 -16.04 -2.00 9.78
CA PRO A 12 -16.10 -1.88 8.32
C PRO A 12 -15.35 -3.02 7.59
N LYS A 13 -15.83 -3.43 6.41
CA LYS A 13 -15.12 -4.42 5.55
C LYS A 13 -13.83 -3.87 4.93
N HIS A 14 -13.02 -4.76 4.36
CA HIS A 14 -11.87 -4.37 3.52
C HIS A 14 -12.36 -3.62 2.29
N SER A 15 -11.73 -2.49 1.97
CA SER A 15 -12.02 -1.74 0.75
C SER A 15 -11.32 -2.25 -0.51
N ILE A 16 -10.36 -3.16 -0.34
CA ILE A 16 -9.65 -3.81 -1.43
C ILE A 16 -9.72 -5.32 -1.29
N THR A 17 -9.52 -5.99 -2.42
CA THR A 17 -9.47 -7.44 -2.56
C THR A 17 -8.09 -7.91 -3.00
N LYS A 18 -7.88 -9.22 -3.02
CA LYS A 18 -6.69 -9.83 -3.62
C LYS A 18 -6.51 -9.42 -5.09
N LYS A 19 -7.58 -9.27 -5.85
CA LYS A 19 -7.52 -8.89 -7.27
C LYS A 19 -6.96 -7.49 -7.46
N ASP A 20 -7.33 -6.55 -6.58
CA ASP A 20 -6.79 -5.18 -6.62
C ASP A 20 -5.28 -5.18 -6.39
N VAL A 21 -4.81 -5.97 -5.41
CA VAL A 21 -3.37 -6.11 -5.14
C VAL A 21 -2.64 -6.75 -6.34
N GLN A 22 -3.23 -7.78 -6.96
CA GLN A 22 -2.67 -8.39 -8.18
C GLN A 22 -2.53 -7.38 -9.32
N ALA A 23 -3.60 -6.62 -9.59
CA ALA A 23 -3.59 -5.61 -10.64
C ALA A 23 -2.52 -4.54 -10.39
N ILE A 24 -2.33 -4.09 -9.13
CA ILE A 24 -1.26 -3.15 -8.77
C ILE A 24 0.11 -3.73 -9.15
N ILE A 25 0.35 -4.99 -8.80
CA ILE A 25 1.63 -5.65 -9.04
C ILE A 25 1.89 -5.79 -10.55
N GLU A 26 0.86 -6.07 -11.35
CA GLU A 26 0.99 -6.21 -12.80
C GLU A 26 1.32 -4.89 -13.52
N VAL A 27 0.99 -3.73 -12.94
CA VAL A 27 1.22 -2.43 -13.59
C VAL A 27 2.52 -1.76 -13.18
N VAL A 28 3.08 -2.07 -12.02
CA VAL A 28 4.32 -1.46 -11.50
C VAL A 28 5.57 -2.14 -12.07
N PRO A 29 6.72 -1.46 -12.10
CA PRO A 29 7.99 -2.07 -12.47
C PRO A 29 8.38 -3.21 -11.51
N ASP A 30 8.94 -4.30 -12.04
CA ASP A 30 9.33 -5.47 -11.24
C ASP A 30 10.34 -5.13 -10.13
N ASP A 31 11.23 -4.17 -10.38
CA ASP A 31 12.24 -3.71 -9.41
C ASP A 31 11.63 -2.99 -8.20
N TRP A 32 10.37 -2.53 -8.29
CA TRP A 32 9.66 -1.91 -7.18
C TRP A 32 9.19 -2.92 -6.13
N ILE A 33 8.91 -4.14 -6.56
CA ILE A 33 8.53 -5.22 -5.65
C ILE A 33 9.74 -5.63 -4.81
N GLY A 34 10.94 -5.63 -5.40
CA GLY A 34 12.19 -5.86 -4.69
C GLY A 34 12.15 -7.13 -3.82
N ILE A 35 12.41 -7.00 -2.51
CA ILE A 35 12.36 -8.12 -1.55
C ILE A 35 10.94 -8.39 -0.98
N ALA A 36 9.91 -7.74 -1.50
CA ALA A 36 8.54 -7.95 -1.03
C ALA A 36 7.99 -9.28 -1.55
N HIS A 37 7.60 -10.17 -0.65
CA HIS A 37 7.10 -11.48 -1.02
C HIS A 37 5.70 -11.75 -0.51
N VAL A 38 5.18 -10.95 0.43
CA VAL A 38 3.86 -11.13 1.03
C VAL A 38 3.11 -9.80 1.12
N PHE A 39 1.87 -9.78 0.62
CA PHE A 39 0.92 -8.70 0.81
C PHE A 39 -0.20 -9.21 1.72
N SER A 40 -0.34 -8.64 2.92
CA SER A 40 -1.38 -9.00 3.88
C SER A 40 -2.44 -7.91 3.96
N ILE A 41 -3.63 -8.22 3.44
CA ILE A 41 -4.84 -7.42 3.66
C ILE A 41 -5.34 -7.77 5.06
N SER A 42 -5.03 -6.90 6.02
CA SER A 42 -5.12 -7.17 7.45
C SER A 42 -6.48 -6.80 8.02
N SER A 43 -6.97 -7.63 8.93
CA SER A 43 -8.23 -7.46 9.67
C SER A 43 -8.18 -6.32 10.69
N GLN A 44 -6.99 -5.81 11.02
CA GLN A 44 -6.81 -4.65 11.90
C GLN A 44 -7.35 -3.35 11.27
N LEU A 45 -8.01 -2.51 12.08
CA LEU A 45 -8.43 -1.17 11.69
C LEU A 45 -7.24 -0.20 11.78
N PHE A 46 -7.16 0.74 10.83
CA PHE A 46 -6.07 1.71 10.78
C PHE A 46 -6.01 2.60 12.03
N GLU A 47 -7.15 3.05 12.55
CA GLU A 47 -7.26 3.84 13.78
C GLU A 47 -6.64 3.14 15.02
N ASN A 48 -6.53 1.80 14.98
CA ASN A 48 -5.93 0.98 16.04
C ASN A 48 -4.50 0.56 15.72
N SER A 49 -3.93 1.04 14.62
CA SER A 49 -2.51 0.91 14.30
C SER A 49 -1.87 2.24 14.63
N ASN A 50 -0.89 2.28 15.51
CA ASN A 50 -0.17 3.51 15.87
C ASN A 50 0.73 4.01 14.71
N TRP A 51 0.25 3.93 13.47
CA TRP A 51 0.96 4.20 12.24
C TRP A 51 0.37 5.44 11.59
N ASP A 52 1.24 6.22 10.96
CA ASP A 52 0.82 7.43 10.26
C ASP A 52 0.19 7.13 8.88
N ARG A 53 0.33 5.89 8.39
CA ARG A 53 -0.15 5.46 7.07
C ARG A 53 -0.77 4.05 7.13
N PRO A 54 -1.83 3.79 6.34
CA PRO A 54 -2.57 2.52 6.39
C PRO A 54 -1.86 1.38 5.66
N VAL A 55 -0.78 1.66 4.93
CA VAL A 55 0.02 0.65 4.24
C VAL A 55 1.47 0.85 4.61
N ILE A 56 2.09 -0.21 5.10
CA ILE A 56 3.52 -0.20 5.43
C ILE A 56 4.18 -1.49 4.97
N GLN A 57 5.44 -1.38 4.57
CA GLN A 57 6.31 -2.53 4.34
C GLN A 57 7.23 -2.76 5.55
N ASN A 58 7.07 -3.92 6.17
CA ASN A 58 7.97 -4.44 7.19
C ASN A 58 8.76 -5.61 6.62
N ASN A 59 10.05 -5.40 6.35
CA ASN A 59 10.93 -6.37 5.70
C ASN A 59 10.34 -6.85 4.35
N THR A 60 9.92 -8.11 4.30
CA THR A 60 9.37 -8.78 3.11
C THR A 60 7.83 -8.73 3.05
N ASN A 61 7.18 -8.15 4.06
CA ASN A 61 5.73 -8.18 4.25
C ASN A 61 5.13 -6.77 4.15
N PHE A 62 4.20 -6.58 3.23
CA PHE A 62 3.30 -5.43 3.20
C PHE A 62 2.11 -5.71 4.10
N LYS A 63 1.85 -4.84 5.08
CA LYS A 63 0.60 -4.86 5.84
C LYS A 63 -0.31 -3.75 5.32
N ILE A 64 -1.51 -4.12 4.92
CA ILE A 64 -2.50 -3.23 4.31
C ILE A 64 -3.73 -3.17 5.22
N LEU A 65 -3.96 -2.01 5.84
CA LEU A 65 -5.07 -1.73 6.74
C LEU A 65 -6.18 -1.01 5.96
N SER A 66 -6.93 -1.76 5.15
CA SER A 66 -7.90 -1.20 4.22
C SER A 66 -9.31 -1.02 4.77
N ARG A 67 -9.55 -1.42 6.02
CA ARG A 67 -10.90 -1.45 6.59
C ARG A 67 -11.42 -0.03 6.85
N GLY A 68 -12.58 0.31 6.27
CA GLY A 68 -13.22 1.62 6.46
C GLY A 68 -12.54 2.79 5.74
N ILE A 69 -11.54 2.52 4.89
CA ILE A 69 -10.82 3.53 4.12
C ILE A 69 -11.21 3.40 2.66
N ASP A 70 -11.38 4.52 1.97
CA ASP A 70 -11.69 4.51 0.53
C ASP A 70 -10.71 3.65 -0.28
N ARG A 71 -11.25 2.88 -1.25
CA ARG A 71 -10.48 1.97 -2.11
C ARG A 71 -9.37 2.71 -2.85
N THR A 72 -9.68 3.89 -3.40
CA THR A 72 -8.71 4.67 -4.19
C THR A 72 -7.57 5.17 -3.32
N MET A 73 -7.86 5.56 -2.08
CA MET A 73 -6.85 5.96 -1.10
C MET A 73 -5.90 4.80 -0.79
N ILE A 74 -6.42 3.59 -0.54
CA ILE A 74 -5.58 2.42 -0.26
C ILE A 74 -4.71 2.04 -1.46
N ILE A 75 -5.25 2.05 -2.68
CA ILE A 75 -4.47 1.77 -3.88
C ILE A 75 -3.29 2.74 -4.01
N LYS A 76 -3.53 4.05 -3.80
CA LYS A 76 -2.45 5.05 -3.80
C LYS A 76 -1.41 4.78 -2.71
N GLU A 77 -1.84 4.45 -1.51
CA GLU A 77 -0.91 4.15 -0.39
C GLU A 77 -0.06 2.90 -0.66
N ILE A 78 -0.60 1.86 -1.31
CA ILE A 78 0.18 0.69 -1.75
C ILE A 78 1.24 1.10 -2.78
N LEU A 79 0.85 1.86 -3.80
CA LEU A 79 1.77 2.34 -4.84
C LEU A 79 2.87 3.23 -4.25
N ILE A 80 2.53 4.14 -3.33
CA ILE A 80 3.49 4.99 -2.62
C ILE A 80 4.49 4.12 -1.86
N GLU A 81 4.01 3.12 -1.11
CA GLU A 81 4.89 2.26 -0.31
C GLU A 81 5.84 1.43 -1.18
N LEU A 82 5.37 0.91 -2.32
CA LEU A 82 6.20 0.23 -3.32
C LEU A 82 7.29 1.15 -3.90
N ALA A 83 6.96 2.43 -4.12
CA ALA A 83 7.88 3.39 -4.70
C ALA A 83 8.97 3.91 -3.73
N ILE A 84 8.83 3.73 -2.42
CA ILE A 84 9.77 4.29 -1.42
C ILE A 84 11.20 3.76 -1.61
N ARG A 85 11.37 2.44 -1.72
CA ARG A 85 12.70 1.82 -1.78
C ARG A 85 13.44 2.13 -3.09
N PRO A 86 12.83 1.93 -4.28
CA PRO A 86 13.49 2.23 -5.55
C PRO A 86 13.91 3.70 -5.66
N THR A 87 13.09 4.61 -5.13
CA THR A 87 13.36 6.04 -5.18
C THR A 87 14.24 6.56 -4.05
N LYS A 88 14.61 5.69 -3.09
CA LYS A 88 15.32 6.03 -1.86
C LYS A 88 14.62 7.15 -1.05
N THR A 89 13.30 7.24 -1.14
CA THR A 89 12.49 8.27 -0.47
C THR A 89 12.06 7.79 0.92
N TYR A 90 13.04 7.40 1.75
CA TYR A 90 12.77 6.77 3.04
C TYR A 90 12.09 7.74 4.03
N PRO A 91 11.06 7.29 4.76
CA PRO A 91 10.44 8.04 5.85
C PRO A 91 11.47 8.47 6.92
N PRO A 92 11.48 9.73 7.38
CA PRO A 92 12.39 10.17 8.44
C PRO A 92 12.09 9.53 9.81
N LYS A 93 10.83 9.18 10.11
CA LYS A 93 10.40 8.52 11.35
C LYS A 93 9.04 7.85 11.17
N GLY A 94 8.84 6.67 11.79
CA GLY A 94 7.51 6.09 12.00
C GLY A 94 6.69 5.79 10.74
N HIS A 95 7.33 5.58 9.58
CA HIS A 95 6.68 5.48 8.27
C HIS A 95 5.96 6.75 7.78
N SER A 96 6.11 7.89 8.48
CA SER A 96 5.55 9.18 8.07
C SER A 96 6.28 9.77 6.86
N LEU A 97 5.55 10.35 5.92
CA LEU A 97 6.12 11.06 4.78
C LEU A 97 5.99 12.57 4.99
N THR A 98 7.08 13.30 4.78
CA THR A 98 6.99 14.78 4.71
C THR A 98 6.13 15.19 3.51
N LYS A 99 5.57 16.40 3.54
CA LYS A 99 4.77 16.95 2.43
C LYS A 99 5.51 16.91 1.08
N SER A 100 6.82 17.17 1.11
CA SER A 100 7.67 17.12 -0.09
C SER A 100 7.84 15.69 -0.62
N GLN A 101 8.15 14.74 0.25
CA GLN A 101 8.27 13.32 -0.11
C GLN A 101 6.96 12.76 -0.66
N ARG A 102 5.83 13.06 0.00
CA ARG A 102 4.51 12.64 -0.44
C ARG A 102 4.19 13.17 -1.84
N LYS A 103 4.37 14.47 -2.07
CA LYS A 103 4.12 15.08 -3.39
C LYS A 103 4.98 14.45 -4.49
N LYS A 104 6.25 14.17 -4.21
CA LYS A 104 7.16 13.50 -5.15
C LYS A 104 6.69 12.08 -5.49
N LEU A 105 6.30 11.30 -4.48
CA LEU A 105 5.82 9.92 -4.68
C LEU A 105 4.48 9.90 -5.40
N GLU A 106 3.53 10.79 -5.03
CA GLU A 106 2.24 10.93 -5.71
C GLU A 106 2.38 11.25 -7.20
N ALA A 107 3.30 12.16 -7.56
CA ALA A 107 3.59 12.45 -8.96
C ALA A 107 4.19 11.24 -9.70
N LEU A 108 5.06 10.48 -9.04
CA LEU A 108 5.70 9.29 -9.61
C LEU A 108 4.70 8.14 -9.81
N ILE A 109 3.79 7.92 -8.87
CA ILE A 109 2.84 6.80 -8.94
C ILE A 109 1.66 7.06 -9.88
N LEU A 110 1.42 8.32 -10.27
CA LEU A 110 0.26 8.73 -11.05
C LEU A 110 0.06 7.94 -12.35
N PRO A 111 1.09 7.67 -13.18
CA PRO A 111 0.92 6.88 -14.40
C PRO A 111 0.43 5.46 -14.12
N TYR A 112 0.90 4.84 -13.04
CA TYR A 112 0.51 3.48 -12.64
C TYR A 112 -0.90 3.46 -12.05
N TYR A 113 -1.23 4.47 -11.23
CA TYR A 113 -2.59 4.65 -10.72
C TYR A 113 -3.60 4.83 -11.86
N ASN A 114 -3.26 5.58 -12.91
CA ASN A 114 -4.15 5.77 -14.06
C ASN A 114 -4.41 4.47 -14.81
N LYS A 115 -3.41 3.58 -14.97
CA LYS A 115 -3.60 2.26 -15.58
C LYS A 115 -4.59 1.36 -14.84
N LEU A 116 -4.79 1.58 -13.54
CA LEU A 116 -5.72 0.79 -12.72
C LEU A 116 -7.17 1.30 -12.74
N ASN A 117 -7.40 2.47 -13.32
CA ASN A 117 -8.71 3.12 -13.41
C ASN A 117 -9.20 3.29 -14.85
N GLN A 118 -8.50 2.69 -15.81
CA GLN A 118 -8.92 2.54 -17.21
C GLN A 118 -9.71 1.25 -17.37
#